data_AF-A0A8B7VDD3-F1
#
_entry.id   AF-A0A8B7VDD3-F1
#
_cell.length_a   1.000
_cell.length_b   1.000
_cell.length_c   1.000
_cell.angle_alpha   90.00
_cell.angle_beta   90.00
_cell.angle_gamma   90.00
#
_symmetry.space_group_name_H-M   'P 1'
#
loop_
_entity.id
_entity.type
_entity.pdbx_description
1 polymer ?
#
loop_
_entity_poly.entity_id
_entity_poly.type
_entity_poly.pdbx_seq_one_letter_code
_entity_poly.pdbx_strand_id
1 'polypeptide(L)'
;MGDLELLLPGEAEVLVRGLRSFQLREMGSERWNQQHENLEKLNMQAILDATVSQGEPIQELLVTHGKIPALVEELIAVEMWKQKVFPVLCRLEDFKPQNTFPIYMVVHHEASIVNLLETVFFHKELQRQAEMMEFEISLKALSVLRYITDCVDSLSLNTLSRMLSTHNLPCLLVELLEHSPWSRREGGKLQQFEGGRWQTVAPSEQQKLSKLDGQVWIALYNLLLSPEARARYCLTNFAKGQLLKLRAFLTDTLLDQLPNLADLQGFLAHLALVETQFPKKDLVLEQIPEIWERLERENKGKWQAIAKHQLSHVFNPSEQDLRLQARRWAETYRLDVLQAVAPERPRCAYCSAEASKRCSRCQSEWYCCRECQVKHWEKHKKACVLAAQGDRAK
;
A
#
# COMPACT_ATOMS: atom_id res chain seq x y z
N MET A 1 -23.00 -0.80 24.60
CA MET A 1 -22.83 -0.98 23.15
C MET A 1 -24.01 -0.27 22.53
N GLY A 2 -23.82 1.00 22.18
CA GLY A 2 -24.77 1.78 21.40
C GLY A 2 -24.11 2.03 20.06
N ASP A 3 -24.87 1.83 18.99
CA ASP A 3 -24.49 2.00 17.60
C ASP A 3 -23.73 3.31 17.42
N LEU A 4 -22.44 3.22 17.11
CA LEU A 4 -21.66 4.39 16.74
C LEU A 4 -21.81 4.59 15.22
N GLU A 5 -23.04 4.81 14.77
CA GLU A 5 -23.29 5.33 13.43
C GLU A 5 -22.94 6.82 13.44
N LEU A 6 -21.90 7.18 12.69
CA LEU A 6 -21.45 8.56 12.55
C LEU A 6 -22.37 9.35 11.64
N LEU A 7 -22.99 8.64 10.68
CA LEU A 7 -23.98 9.13 9.75
C LEU A 7 -25.35 8.54 10.10
N LEU A 8 -26.38 9.37 10.03
CA LEU A 8 -27.76 8.90 10.22
C LEU A 8 -28.18 7.95 9.09
N PRO A 9 -29.18 7.07 9.30
CA PRO A 9 -29.72 6.22 8.25
C PRO A 9 -30.13 7.02 7.00
N GLY A 10 -29.58 6.66 5.84
CA GLY A 10 -29.81 7.34 4.56
C GLY A 10 -28.97 8.60 4.32
N GLU A 11 -28.27 9.13 5.33
CA GLU A 11 -27.36 10.27 5.17
C GLU A 11 -26.19 9.90 4.25
N ALA A 12 -25.60 8.71 4.44
CA ALA A 12 -24.51 8.20 3.60
C ALA A 12 -24.88 8.17 2.10
N GLU A 13 -26.10 7.73 1.77
CA GLU A 13 -26.58 7.69 0.39
C GLU A 13 -26.69 9.09 -0.21
N VAL A 14 -27.21 10.06 0.54
CA VAL A 14 -27.30 11.47 0.10
C VAL A 14 -25.90 12.04 -0.15
N LEU A 15 -24.96 11.80 0.76
CA LEU A 15 -23.58 12.27 0.63
C LEU A 15 -22.89 11.64 -0.59
N VAL A 16 -23.01 10.33 -0.77
CA VAL A 16 -22.44 9.61 -1.93
C VAL A 16 -23.02 10.13 -3.23
N ARG A 17 -24.36 10.27 -3.33
CA ARG A 17 -25.01 10.81 -4.54
C ARG A 17 -24.53 12.23 -4.87
N GLY A 18 -24.24 13.03 -3.86
CA GLY A 18 -23.73 14.39 -3.98
C GLY A 18 -22.29 14.53 -4.48
N LEU A 19 -21.48 13.46 -4.42
CA LEU A 19 -20.08 13.50 -4.86
C LEU A 19 -19.97 13.82 -6.36
N ARG A 20 -19.10 14.78 -6.71
CA ARG A 20 -18.84 15.21 -8.09
C ARG A 20 -17.40 15.69 -8.25
N SER A 21 -16.94 15.75 -9.49
CA SER A 21 -15.66 16.40 -9.80
C SER A 21 -15.81 17.92 -9.90
N PHE A 22 -14.76 18.65 -9.53
CA PHE A 22 -14.68 20.10 -9.56
C PHE A 22 -13.62 20.55 -10.58
N GLN A 23 -13.83 21.73 -11.17
CA GLN A 23 -12.80 22.32 -12.00
C GLN A 23 -11.63 22.80 -11.13
N LEU A 24 -10.41 22.80 -11.67
CA LEU A 24 -9.21 23.25 -10.94
C LEU A 24 -9.35 24.65 -10.33
N ARG A 25 -10.10 25.55 -10.97
CA ARG A 25 -10.37 26.91 -10.47
C ARG A 25 -11.27 26.98 -9.24
N GLU A 26 -12.06 25.93 -9.00
CA GLU A 26 -13.03 25.82 -7.89
C GLU A 26 -12.43 25.09 -6.68
N MET A 27 -11.23 24.55 -6.79
CA MET A 27 -10.55 23.89 -5.66
C MET A 27 -10.32 24.86 -4.52
N GLY A 28 -10.72 24.46 -3.31
CA GLY A 28 -10.71 25.28 -2.10
C GLY A 28 -11.93 26.18 -1.93
N SER A 29 -12.84 26.25 -2.93
CA SER A 29 -14.09 27.03 -2.80
C SER A 29 -15.01 26.44 -1.73
N GLU A 30 -16.00 27.21 -1.27
CA GLU A 30 -16.96 26.76 -0.25
C GLU A 30 -17.66 25.45 -0.64
N ARG A 31 -18.09 25.32 -1.90
CA ARG A 31 -18.73 24.08 -2.40
C ARG A 31 -17.78 22.89 -2.40
N TRP A 32 -16.51 23.14 -2.74
CA TRP A 32 -15.48 22.11 -2.73
C TRP A 32 -15.14 21.69 -1.29
N ASN A 33 -15.01 22.65 -0.36
CA ASN A 33 -14.80 22.36 1.06
C ASN A 33 -15.97 21.57 1.67
N GLN A 34 -17.21 21.86 1.27
CA GLN A 34 -18.35 21.08 1.74
C GLN A 34 -18.29 19.62 1.26
N GLN A 35 -17.85 19.38 0.02
CA GLN A 35 -17.63 18.01 -0.45
C GLN A 35 -16.47 17.34 0.29
N HIS A 36 -15.40 18.07 0.55
CA HIS A 36 -14.28 17.58 1.33
C HIS A 36 -14.73 17.11 2.73
N GLU A 37 -15.53 17.92 3.44
CA GLU A 37 -16.15 17.53 4.72
C GLU A 37 -17.02 16.27 4.59
N ASN A 38 -17.85 16.19 3.55
CA ASN A 38 -18.70 15.03 3.31
C ASN A 38 -17.87 13.76 3.04
N LEU A 39 -16.76 13.90 2.30
CA LEU A 39 -15.85 12.81 2.00
C LEU A 39 -15.19 12.28 3.26
N GLU A 40 -14.74 13.16 4.16
CA GLU A 40 -14.19 12.75 5.45
C GLU A 40 -15.21 11.98 6.29
N LYS A 41 -16.46 12.43 6.35
CA LYS A 41 -17.51 11.68 7.06
C LYS A 41 -17.74 10.29 6.48
N LEU A 42 -17.79 10.18 5.14
CA LEU A 42 -17.91 8.90 4.45
C LEU A 42 -16.70 8.00 4.73
N ASN A 43 -15.49 8.57 4.75
CA ASN A 43 -14.26 7.85 5.08
C ASN A 43 -14.30 7.29 6.50
N MET A 44 -14.64 8.13 7.49
CA MET A 44 -14.75 7.69 8.87
C MET A 44 -15.83 6.61 9.06
N GLN A 45 -16.98 6.73 8.38
CA GLN A 45 -18.01 5.69 8.40
C GLN A 45 -17.52 4.39 7.76
N ALA A 46 -16.85 4.45 6.61
CA ALA A 46 -16.30 3.25 5.94
C ALA A 46 -15.30 2.50 6.83
N ILE A 47 -14.46 3.23 7.57
CA ILE A 47 -13.51 2.61 8.52
C ILE A 47 -14.24 1.95 9.69
N LEU A 48 -15.31 2.57 10.22
CA LEU A 48 -16.15 1.97 11.25
C LEU A 48 -16.83 0.69 10.76
N ASP A 49 -17.41 0.72 9.57
CA ASP A 49 -18.07 -0.44 8.96
C ASP A 49 -17.09 -1.62 8.84
N ALA A 50 -15.88 -1.34 8.34
CA ALA A 50 -14.80 -2.32 8.24
C ALA A 50 -14.36 -2.88 9.62
N THR A 51 -14.37 -2.05 10.67
CA THR A 51 -13.97 -2.44 12.02
C THR A 51 -14.99 -3.36 12.70
N VAL A 52 -16.29 -3.14 12.44
CA VAL A 52 -17.38 -3.91 13.07
C VAL A 52 -17.70 -5.20 12.30
N SER A 53 -17.11 -5.44 11.12
CA SER A 53 -17.46 -6.56 10.22
C SER A 53 -18.97 -6.64 9.93
N GLN A 54 -19.66 -5.50 9.98
CA GLN A 54 -20.95 -5.33 9.34
C GLN A 54 -20.68 -5.22 7.83
N GLY A 55 -21.70 -5.31 6.98
CA GLY A 55 -21.50 -5.18 5.52
C GLY A 55 -20.75 -3.90 5.11
N GLU A 56 -20.45 -3.73 3.82
CA GLU A 56 -19.70 -2.57 3.30
C GLU A 56 -20.66 -1.58 2.59
N PRO A 57 -21.57 -0.89 3.30
CA PRO A 57 -22.62 -0.08 2.68
C PRO A 57 -22.05 1.12 1.93
N ILE A 58 -20.96 1.73 2.41
CA ILE A 58 -20.32 2.85 1.71
C ILE A 58 -19.75 2.39 0.37
N GLN A 59 -19.10 1.23 0.32
CA GLN A 59 -18.62 0.64 -0.94
C GLN A 59 -19.79 0.39 -1.90
N GLU A 60 -20.84 -0.28 -1.42
CA GLU A 60 -22.00 -0.62 -2.24
C GLU A 60 -22.67 0.64 -2.82
N LEU A 61 -22.81 1.70 -2.01
CA LEU A 61 -23.34 2.99 -2.45
C LEU A 61 -22.44 3.66 -3.49
N LEU A 62 -21.11 3.66 -3.29
CA LEU A 62 -20.16 4.25 -4.24
C LEU A 62 -20.17 3.54 -5.59
N VAL A 63 -20.27 2.20 -5.59
CA VAL A 63 -20.39 1.39 -6.81
C VAL A 63 -21.75 1.62 -7.47
N THR A 64 -22.84 1.51 -6.72
CA THR A 64 -24.22 1.65 -7.21
C THR A 64 -24.45 3.02 -7.86
N HIS A 65 -23.89 4.09 -7.29
CA HIS A 65 -24.01 5.44 -7.83
C HIS A 65 -22.86 5.85 -8.76
N GLY A 66 -21.94 4.93 -9.09
CA GLY A 66 -20.85 5.16 -10.05
C GLY A 66 -19.91 6.30 -9.64
N LYS A 67 -19.59 6.44 -8.35
CA LYS A 67 -18.82 7.57 -7.82
C LYS A 67 -17.32 7.34 -7.75
N ILE A 68 -16.86 6.10 -7.90
CA ILE A 68 -15.43 5.76 -7.93
C ILE A 68 -14.67 6.57 -9.01
N PRO A 69 -15.12 6.66 -10.28
CA PRO A 69 -14.41 7.47 -11.28
C PRO A 69 -14.31 8.95 -10.90
N ALA A 70 -15.34 9.52 -10.26
CA ALA A 70 -15.33 10.92 -9.83
C ALA A 70 -14.28 11.16 -8.72
N LEU A 71 -14.12 10.22 -7.79
CA LEU A 71 -13.08 10.27 -6.75
C LEU A 71 -11.67 10.17 -7.35
N VAL A 72 -11.46 9.26 -8.31
CA VAL A 72 -10.17 9.15 -9.03
C VAL A 72 -9.86 10.41 -9.82
N GLU A 73 -10.85 11.02 -10.46
CA GLU A 73 -10.70 12.29 -11.17
C GLU A 73 -10.34 13.44 -10.23
N GLU A 74 -10.98 13.55 -9.06
CA GLU A 74 -10.60 14.54 -8.04
C GLU A 74 -9.18 14.32 -7.52
N LEU A 75 -8.76 13.07 -7.30
CA LEU A 75 -7.40 12.73 -6.86
C LEU A 75 -6.35 13.23 -7.85
N ILE A 76 -6.55 12.92 -9.14
CA ILE A 76 -5.65 13.35 -10.22
C ILE A 76 -5.69 14.87 -10.38
N ALA A 77 -6.86 15.49 -10.20
CA ALA A 77 -6.99 16.94 -10.26
C ALA A 77 -6.20 17.63 -9.13
N VAL A 78 -6.22 17.10 -7.90
CA VAL A 78 -5.43 17.64 -6.78
C VAL A 78 -3.93 17.53 -7.07
N GLU A 79 -3.47 16.40 -7.61
CA GLU A 79 -2.07 16.24 -8.05
C GLU A 79 -1.69 17.26 -9.13
N MET A 80 -2.56 17.47 -10.12
CA MET A 80 -2.34 18.47 -11.16
C MET A 80 -2.29 19.89 -10.58
N TRP A 81 -3.18 20.21 -9.65
CA TRP A 81 -3.19 21.50 -8.98
C TRP A 81 -1.87 21.74 -8.23
N LYS A 82 -1.37 20.75 -7.47
CA LYS A 82 -0.07 20.81 -6.78
C LYS A 82 1.10 21.03 -7.74
N GLN A 83 1.09 20.39 -8.91
CA GLN A 83 2.21 20.50 -9.86
C GLN A 83 2.15 21.75 -10.76
N LYS A 84 0.95 22.20 -11.16
CA LYS A 84 0.78 23.21 -12.22
C LYS A 84 0.26 24.55 -11.72
N VAL A 85 -0.61 24.56 -10.71
CA VAL A 85 -1.28 25.77 -10.24
C VAL A 85 -0.61 26.32 -8.99
N PHE A 86 -0.36 25.48 -7.99
CA PHE A 86 0.25 25.87 -6.73
C PHE A 86 1.62 26.58 -6.88
N PRO A 87 2.56 26.11 -7.74
CA PRO A 87 3.83 26.81 -7.91
C PRO A 87 3.67 28.18 -8.57
N VAL A 88 2.64 28.36 -9.42
CA VAL A 88 2.33 29.65 -10.03
C VAL A 88 1.72 30.59 -9.00
N LEU A 89 0.79 30.08 -8.18
CA LEU A 89 0.18 30.80 -7.06
C LEU A 89 1.25 31.38 -6.12
N CYS A 90 2.23 30.56 -5.72
CA CYS A 90 3.33 30.97 -4.84
C CYS A 90 4.28 32.02 -5.44
N ARG A 91 4.28 32.20 -6.77
CA ARG A 91 5.13 33.19 -7.48
C ARG A 91 4.41 34.51 -7.77
N LEU A 92 3.11 34.61 -7.46
CA LEU A 92 2.38 35.86 -7.62
C LEU A 92 2.86 36.89 -6.58
N GLU A 93 3.05 38.15 -6.99
CA GLU A 93 3.60 39.20 -6.12
C GLU A 93 2.68 39.55 -4.92
N ASP A 94 1.38 39.37 -5.11
CA ASP A 94 0.31 39.57 -4.13
C ASP A 94 0.06 38.34 -3.25
N PHE A 95 0.78 37.24 -3.44
CA PHE A 95 0.66 36.05 -2.63
C PHE A 95 1.28 36.24 -1.23
N LYS A 96 0.45 36.73 -0.30
CA LYS A 96 0.78 36.87 1.12
C LYS A 96 -0.36 36.31 1.98
N PRO A 97 -0.53 34.99 2.03
CA PRO A 97 -1.63 34.39 2.77
C PRO A 97 -1.52 34.73 4.25
N GLN A 98 -2.57 35.30 4.84
CA GLN A 98 -2.64 35.51 6.29
C GLN A 98 -2.75 34.18 7.04
N ASN A 99 -3.28 33.14 6.38
CA ASN A 99 -3.43 31.80 6.90
C ASN A 99 -3.24 30.78 5.77
N THR A 100 -2.46 29.72 6.01
CA THR A 100 -2.18 28.65 5.05
C THR A 100 -3.21 27.51 5.08
N PHE A 101 -4.13 27.52 6.04
CA PHE A 101 -5.13 26.46 6.25
C PHE A 101 -5.96 26.15 4.99
N PRO A 102 -6.52 27.12 4.23
CA PRO A 102 -7.27 26.81 3.01
C PRO A 102 -6.44 26.10 1.92
N ILE A 103 -5.14 26.40 1.85
CA ILE A 103 -4.21 25.75 0.91
C ILE A 103 -3.91 24.34 1.39
N TYR A 104 -3.66 24.17 2.69
CA TYR A 104 -3.46 22.86 3.31
C TYR A 104 -4.67 21.94 3.07
N MET A 105 -5.90 22.47 3.14
CA MET A 105 -7.12 21.70 2.86
C MET A 105 -7.12 21.07 1.47
N VAL A 106 -6.69 21.81 0.45
CA VAL A 106 -6.58 21.30 -0.93
C VAL A 106 -5.57 20.14 -1.00
N VAL A 107 -4.42 20.28 -0.35
CA VAL A 107 -3.40 19.23 -0.31
C VAL A 107 -3.89 18.02 0.50
N HIS A 108 -4.58 18.23 1.63
CA HIS A 108 -5.07 17.17 2.49
C HIS A 108 -6.15 16.31 1.82
N HIS A 109 -6.94 16.88 0.91
CA HIS A 109 -8.00 16.13 0.20
C HIS A 109 -7.52 14.90 -0.55
N GLU A 110 -6.28 14.94 -1.05
CA GLU A 110 -5.65 13.78 -1.65
C GLU A 110 -5.60 12.61 -0.66
N ALA A 111 -5.12 12.86 0.57
CA ALA A 111 -5.04 11.83 1.61
C ALA A 111 -6.41 11.30 1.99
N SER A 112 -7.43 12.17 2.06
CA SER A 112 -8.83 11.81 2.30
C SER A 112 -9.38 10.83 1.25
N ILE A 113 -9.15 11.13 -0.03
CA ILE A 113 -9.61 10.30 -1.14
C ILE A 113 -8.86 8.96 -1.14
N VAL A 114 -7.53 9.00 -0.99
CA VAL A 114 -6.71 7.78 -0.97
C VAL A 114 -7.15 6.86 0.15
N ASN A 115 -7.35 7.37 1.36
CA ASN A 115 -7.76 6.58 2.51
C ASN A 115 -9.15 5.95 2.33
N LEU A 116 -10.13 6.71 1.81
CA LEU A 116 -11.46 6.17 1.52
C LEU A 116 -11.38 5.07 0.45
N LEU A 117 -10.65 5.31 -0.64
CA LEU A 117 -10.48 4.33 -1.71
C LEU A 117 -9.74 3.09 -1.22
N GLU A 118 -8.70 3.24 -0.42
CA GLU A 118 -7.98 2.13 0.21
C GLU A 118 -8.94 1.29 1.05
N THR A 119 -9.71 1.93 1.94
CA THR A 119 -10.68 1.25 2.80
C THR A 119 -11.75 0.50 1.98
N VAL A 120 -12.26 1.11 0.91
CA VAL A 120 -13.34 0.56 0.07
C VAL A 120 -12.84 -0.52 -0.91
N PHE A 121 -11.57 -0.47 -1.33
CA PHE A 121 -10.99 -1.50 -2.21
C PHE A 121 -10.30 -2.63 -1.46
N PHE A 122 -10.10 -2.52 -0.15
CA PHE A 122 -9.42 -3.54 0.64
C PHE A 122 -10.31 -4.76 0.91
N HIS A 123 -10.37 -5.68 -0.06
CA HIS A 123 -11.07 -6.96 0.09
C HIS A 123 -10.13 -8.04 0.62
N LYS A 124 -9.95 -8.13 1.94
CA LYS A 124 -8.97 -9.05 2.56
C LYS A 124 -9.09 -10.50 2.07
N GLU A 125 -10.31 -11.03 1.90
CA GLU A 125 -10.49 -12.42 1.46
C GLU A 125 -10.26 -12.59 -0.05
N LEU A 126 -10.71 -11.65 -0.90
CA LEU A 126 -10.40 -11.68 -2.33
C LEU A 126 -8.91 -11.50 -2.57
N GLN A 127 -8.25 -10.64 -1.82
CA GLN A 127 -6.81 -10.45 -1.86
C GLN A 127 -6.10 -11.75 -1.46
N ARG A 128 -6.48 -12.38 -0.35
CA ARG A 128 -5.89 -13.66 0.07
C ARG A 128 -6.09 -14.78 -0.95
N GLN A 129 -7.26 -14.82 -1.60
CA GLN A 129 -7.54 -15.79 -2.67
C GLN A 129 -6.75 -15.48 -3.94
N ALA A 130 -6.65 -14.20 -4.32
CA ALA A 130 -5.85 -13.76 -5.46
C ALA A 130 -4.36 -14.06 -5.24
N GLU A 131 -3.82 -13.73 -4.07
CA GLU A 131 -2.43 -14.03 -3.68
C GLU A 131 -2.16 -15.54 -3.71
N MET A 132 -3.08 -16.36 -3.20
CA MET A 132 -2.94 -17.83 -3.26
C MET A 132 -2.96 -18.34 -4.69
N MET A 133 -3.86 -17.82 -5.53
CA MET A 133 -3.96 -18.21 -6.93
C MET A 133 -2.73 -17.77 -7.73
N GLU A 134 -2.25 -16.55 -7.51
CA GLU A 134 -1.04 -16.01 -8.14
C GLU A 134 0.20 -16.80 -7.72
N PHE A 135 0.28 -17.18 -6.44
CA PHE A 135 1.33 -18.08 -5.94
C PHE A 135 1.29 -19.43 -6.66
N GLU A 136 0.14 -20.08 -6.77
CA GLU A 136 0.01 -21.34 -7.51
C GLU A 136 0.36 -21.22 -9.00
N ILE A 137 -0.10 -20.15 -9.65
CA ILE A 137 0.21 -19.87 -11.05
C ILE A 137 1.72 -19.70 -11.22
N SER A 138 2.38 -18.99 -10.30
CA SER A 138 3.83 -18.79 -10.31
C SER A 138 4.60 -20.10 -10.18
N LEU A 139 4.16 -21.01 -9.30
CA LEU A 139 4.78 -22.34 -9.16
C LEU A 139 4.58 -23.21 -10.42
N LYS A 140 3.41 -23.12 -11.07
CA LYS A 140 3.15 -23.80 -12.35
C LYS A 140 3.96 -23.19 -13.48
N ALA A 141 4.10 -21.86 -13.52
CA ALA A 141 4.91 -21.14 -14.48
C ALA A 141 6.40 -21.51 -14.37
N LEU A 142 6.91 -21.74 -13.16
CA LEU A 142 8.27 -22.26 -12.95
C LEU A 142 8.47 -23.64 -13.63
N SER A 143 7.46 -24.50 -13.56
CA SER A 143 7.51 -25.81 -14.23
C SER A 143 7.52 -25.66 -15.76
N VAL A 144 6.68 -24.79 -16.31
CA VAL A 144 6.68 -24.47 -17.75
C VAL A 144 8.01 -23.86 -18.17
N LEU A 145 8.56 -22.94 -17.36
CA LEU A 145 9.85 -22.31 -17.61
C LEU A 145 10.95 -23.36 -17.69
N ARG A 146 10.97 -24.34 -16.79
CA ARG A 146 11.93 -25.44 -16.85
C ARG A 146 11.81 -26.22 -18.17
N TYR A 147 10.61 -26.55 -18.63
CA TYR A 147 10.44 -27.23 -19.92
C TYR A 147 10.90 -26.39 -21.11
N ILE A 148 10.75 -25.06 -21.04
CA ILE A 148 11.31 -24.16 -22.05
C ILE A 148 12.84 -24.23 -22.03
N THR A 149 13.47 -24.32 -20.86
CA THR A 149 14.93 -24.43 -20.78
C THR A 149 15.44 -25.79 -21.27
N ASP A 150 14.65 -26.86 -21.22
CA ASP A 150 15.00 -28.16 -21.84
C ASP A 150 15.19 -28.03 -23.37
N CYS A 151 14.64 -26.98 -23.99
CA CYS A 151 14.72 -26.74 -25.43
C CYS A 151 15.68 -25.61 -25.81
N VAL A 152 16.60 -25.18 -24.93
CA VAL A 152 17.49 -24.01 -25.15
C VAL A 152 18.16 -24.01 -26.53
N ASP A 153 18.65 -25.16 -26.99
CA ASP A 153 19.39 -25.27 -28.25
C ASP A 153 18.48 -25.10 -29.49
N SER A 154 17.15 -25.24 -29.30
CA SER A 154 16.14 -25.02 -30.34
C SER A 154 15.43 -23.66 -30.22
N LEU A 155 15.73 -22.86 -29.19
CA LEU A 155 15.09 -21.56 -29.00
C LEU A 155 15.60 -20.53 -30.02
N SER A 156 14.71 -19.62 -30.42
CA SER A 156 15.12 -18.47 -31.22
C SER A 156 16.14 -17.61 -30.46
N LEU A 157 17.05 -16.97 -31.21
CA LEU A 157 18.10 -16.12 -30.62
C LEU A 157 17.53 -15.00 -29.74
N ASN A 158 16.38 -14.44 -30.13
CA ASN A 158 15.71 -13.38 -29.38
C ASN A 158 15.12 -13.89 -28.06
N THR A 159 14.48 -15.06 -28.08
CA THR A 159 13.93 -15.71 -26.87
C THR A 159 15.04 -15.96 -25.86
N LEU A 160 16.13 -16.59 -26.31
CA LEU A 160 17.27 -16.91 -25.46
C LEU A 160 17.95 -15.64 -24.92
N SER A 161 18.11 -14.60 -25.74
CA SER A 161 18.68 -13.32 -25.29
C SER A 161 17.82 -12.62 -24.24
N ARG A 162 16.48 -12.63 -24.37
CA ARG A 162 15.59 -12.05 -23.36
C ARG A 162 15.65 -12.83 -22.04
N MET A 163 15.67 -14.16 -22.11
CA MET A 163 15.82 -15.03 -20.94
C MET A 163 17.11 -14.74 -20.16
N LEU A 164 18.22 -14.56 -20.87
CA LEU A 164 19.54 -14.40 -20.28
C LEU A 164 19.89 -12.96 -19.89
N SER A 165 19.57 -11.99 -20.75
CA SER A 165 20.02 -10.60 -20.62
C SER A 165 18.93 -9.66 -20.07
N THR A 166 17.69 -9.78 -20.54
CA THR A 166 16.59 -8.91 -20.10
C THR A 166 16.05 -9.33 -18.74
N HIS A 167 15.79 -10.63 -18.56
CA HIS A 167 15.18 -11.16 -17.34
C HIS A 167 16.19 -11.78 -16.38
N ASN A 168 17.44 -11.99 -16.82
CA ASN A 168 18.52 -12.60 -16.03
C ASN A 168 18.05 -13.83 -15.24
N LEU A 169 17.42 -14.77 -15.96
CA LEU A 169 16.82 -15.96 -15.36
C LEU A 169 17.78 -16.77 -14.49
N PRO A 170 19.08 -16.96 -14.83
CA PRO A 170 19.98 -17.67 -13.94
C PRO A 170 20.06 -17.05 -12.55
N CYS A 171 20.13 -15.72 -12.42
CA CYS A 171 20.16 -15.06 -11.11
C CYS A 171 18.80 -15.15 -10.39
N LEU A 172 17.69 -15.03 -11.12
CA LEU A 172 16.35 -15.20 -10.55
C LEU A 172 16.17 -16.61 -9.94
N LEU A 173 16.65 -17.65 -10.65
CA LEU A 173 16.56 -19.03 -10.19
C LEU A 173 17.43 -19.29 -8.94
N VAL A 174 18.59 -18.62 -8.81
CA VAL A 174 19.39 -18.65 -7.58
C VAL A 174 18.58 -18.10 -6.40
N GLU A 175 17.95 -16.94 -6.59
CA GLU A 175 17.16 -16.28 -5.56
C GLU A 175 15.98 -17.15 -5.08
N LEU A 176 15.36 -17.88 -6.02
CA LEU A 176 14.31 -18.84 -5.71
C LEU A 176 14.80 -20.02 -4.86
N LEU A 177 16.02 -20.52 -5.09
CA LEU A 177 16.61 -21.57 -4.23
C LEU A 177 16.95 -21.03 -2.85
N GLU A 178 17.53 -19.84 -2.77
CA GLU A 178 17.94 -19.22 -1.49
C GLU A 178 16.74 -18.98 -0.57
N HIS A 179 15.64 -18.48 -1.12
CA HIS A 179 14.45 -18.17 -0.34
C HIS A 179 13.45 -19.32 -0.26
N SER A 180 13.43 -20.22 -1.26
CA SER A 180 12.54 -21.39 -1.33
C SER A 180 11.09 -21.04 -0.92
N PRO A 181 10.37 -20.20 -1.70
CA PRO A 181 9.07 -19.68 -1.27
C PRO A 181 7.99 -20.75 -1.09
N TRP A 182 8.22 -21.97 -1.60
CA TRP A 182 7.41 -23.17 -1.37
C TRP A 182 7.78 -23.96 -0.10
N SER A 183 8.69 -23.46 0.73
CA SER A 183 9.11 -24.08 2.00
C SER A 183 9.03 -23.06 3.13
N ARG A 184 8.50 -23.45 4.29
CA ARG A 184 8.45 -22.59 5.49
C ARG A 184 8.56 -23.40 6.77
N ARG A 185 8.99 -22.77 7.87
CA ARG A 185 8.97 -23.39 9.21
C ARG A 185 7.91 -22.73 10.06
N GLU A 186 6.92 -23.51 10.50
CA GLU A 186 5.82 -23.03 11.33
C GLU A 186 5.74 -23.92 12.59
N GLY A 187 5.80 -23.33 13.78
CA GLY A 187 5.80 -24.07 15.04
C GLY A 187 6.96 -25.08 15.18
N GLY A 188 8.12 -24.78 14.59
CA GLY A 188 9.31 -25.65 14.59
C GLY A 188 9.24 -26.82 13.61
N LYS A 189 8.13 -27.01 12.88
CA LYS A 189 7.98 -28.06 11.87
C LYS A 189 8.20 -27.49 10.47
N LEU A 190 8.89 -28.24 9.62
CA LEU A 190 9.06 -27.90 8.21
C LEU A 190 7.75 -28.16 7.48
N GLN A 191 7.26 -27.17 6.73
CA GLN A 191 6.14 -27.29 5.81
C GLN A 191 6.61 -27.02 4.38
N GLN A 192 6.06 -27.76 3.43
CA GLN A 192 6.27 -27.57 2.00
C GLN A 192 4.92 -27.42 1.30
N PHE A 193 4.88 -26.61 0.25
CA PHE A 193 3.69 -26.40 -0.55
C PHE A 193 3.61 -27.44 -1.66
N GLU A 194 2.68 -28.38 -1.54
CA GLU A 194 2.44 -29.43 -2.53
C GLU A 194 0.95 -29.66 -2.75
N GLY A 195 0.53 -29.77 -4.02
CA GLY A 195 -0.85 -30.07 -4.37
C GLY A 195 -1.85 -28.97 -3.97
N GLY A 196 -1.45 -27.70 -4.03
CA GLY A 196 -2.30 -26.55 -3.70
C GLY A 196 -2.45 -26.28 -2.20
N ARG A 197 -1.64 -26.93 -1.35
CA ARG A 197 -1.72 -26.76 0.10
C ARG A 197 -0.37 -26.92 0.79
N TRP A 198 -0.22 -26.25 1.93
CA TRP A 198 0.90 -26.43 2.83
C TRP A 198 0.77 -27.76 3.58
N GLN A 199 1.81 -28.59 3.51
CA GLN A 199 1.85 -29.90 4.15
C GLN A 199 3.08 -29.97 5.06
N THR A 200 2.92 -30.57 6.24
CA THR A 200 4.05 -30.77 7.17
C THR A 200 4.91 -31.94 6.71
N VAL A 201 6.22 -31.71 6.59
CA VAL A 201 7.20 -32.70 6.14
C VAL A 201 7.64 -33.58 7.31
N ALA A 202 7.53 -34.90 7.13
CA ALA A 202 8.01 -35.87 8.11
C ALA A 202 9.55 -35.81 8.26
N PRO A 203 10.13 -36.04 9.46
CA PRO A 203 11.57 -35.95 9.68
C PRO A 203 12.43 -36.78 8.71
N SER A 204 11.95 -37.97 8.31
CA SER A 204 12.62 -38.85 7.35
C SER A 204 12.65 -38.31 5.92
N GLU A 205 11.80 -37.33 5.59
CA GLU A 205 11.67 -36.77 4.24
C GLU A 205 12.29 -35.37 4.12
N GLN A 206 12.77 -34.79 5.23
CA GLN A 206 13.36 -33.45 5.23
C GLN A 206 14.63 -33.32 4.38
N GLN A 207 15.32 -34.43 4.10
CA GLN A 207 16.49 -34.47 3.23
C GLN A 207 16.15 -34.74 1.76
N LYS A 208 14.89 -35.07 1.43
CA LYS A 208 14.46 -35.27 0.05
C LYS A 208 14.35 -33.92 -0.65
N LEU A 209 14.85 -33.87 -1.87
CA LEU A 209 14.70 -32.72 -2.74
C LEU A 209 13.22 -32.51 -3.08
N SER A 210 12.70 -31.29 -2.89
CA SER A 210 11.33 -30.99 -3.32
C SER A 210 11.24 -30.97 -4.84
N LYS A 211 10.05 -31.27 -5.38
CA LYS A 211 9.83 -31.26 -6.84
C LYS A 211 10.15 -29.91 -7.47
N LEU A 212 9.85 -28.82 -6.74
CA LEU A 212 10.07 -27.44 -7.18
C LEU A 212 11.57 -27.09 -7.16
N ASP A 213 12.30 -27.46 -6.11
CA ASP A 213 13.76 -27.31 -6.08
C ASP A 213 14.40 -28.05 -7.27
N GLY A 214 13.92 -29.26 -7.56
CA GLY A 214 14.32 -30.02 -8.75
C GLY A 214 14.07 -29.27 -10.06
N GLN A 215 12.93 -28.59 -10.21
CA GLN A 215 12.66 -27.77 -11.41
C GLN A 215 13.70 -26.65 -11.56
N VAL A 216 14.03 -25.97 -10.45
CA VAL A 216 15.00 -24.87 -10.47
C VAL A 216 16.40 -25.37 -10.81
N TRP A 217 16.83 -26.47 -10.20
CA TRP A 217 18.15 -27.06 -10.47
C TRP A 217 18.31 -27.50 -11.92
N ILE A 218 17.31 -28.17 -12.48
CA ILE A 218 17.32 -28.58 -13.89
C ILE A 218 17.33 -27.33 -14.79
N ALA A 219 16.53 -26.31 -14.47
CA ALA A 219 16.52 -25.08 -15.26
C ALA A 219 17.87 -24.35 -15.24
N LEU A 220 18.54 -24.30 -14.08
CA LEU A 220 19.89 -23.77 -13.93
C LEU A 220 20.91 -24.59 -14.71
N TYR A 221 20.85 -25.92 -14.62
CA TYR A 221 21.71 -26.83 -15.38
C TYR A 221 21.60 -26.54 -16.90
N ASN A 222 20.38 -26.51 -17.43
CA ASN A 222 20.12 -26.26 -18.85
C ASN A 222 20.67 -24.90 -19.32
N LEU A 223 20.42 -23.83 -18.55
CA LEU A 223 20.83 -22.47 -18.92
C LEU A 223 22.34 -22.24 -18.77
N LEU A 224 22.98 -22.84 -17.77
CA LEU A 224 24.39 -22.57 -17.45
C LEU A 224 25.35 -23.50 -18.17
N LEU A 225 24.91 -24.69 -18.58
CA LEU A 225 25.77 -25.66 -19.26
C LEU A 225 25.54 -25.75 -20.76
N SER A 226 24.41 -25.26 -21.30
CA SER A 226 24.21 -25.16 -22.76
C SER A 226 25.27 -24.22 -23.39
N PRO A 227 26.00 -24.68 -24.44
CA PRO A 227 26.96 -23.84 -25.16
C PRO A 227 26.33 -22.57 -25.74
N GLU A 228 25.12 -22.68 -26.30
CA GLU A 228 24.35 -21.62 -26.93
C GLU A 228 23.97 -20.52 -25.91
N ALA A 229 23.55 -20.94 -24.72
CA ALA A 229 23.24 -20.02 -23.63
C ALA A 229 24.51 -19.35 -23.08
N ARG A 230 25.58 -20.13 -22.84
CA ARG A 230 26.85 -19.61 -22.33
C ARG A 230 27.49 -18.57 -23.24
N ALA A 231 27.42 -18.75 -24.55
CA ALA A 231 27.94 -17.79 -25.51
C ALA A 231 27.25 -16.42 -25.43
N ARG A 232 26.04 -16.34 -24.86
CA ARG A 232 25.20 -15.14 -24.81
C ARG A 232 25.04 -14.56 -23.41
N TYR A 233 25.28 -15.34 -22.38
CA TYR A 233 25.09 -14.89 -21.01
C TYR A 233 26.19 -13.90 -20.60
N CYS A 234 25.80 -12.67 -20.29
CA CYS A 234 26.73 -11.64 -19.85
C CYS A 234 27.06 -11.79 -18.37
N LEU A 235 28.29 -12.22 -18.07
CA LEU A 235 28.78 -12.40 -16.70
C LEU A 235 29.26 -11.08 -16.07
N THR A 236 28.30 -10.34 -15.51
CA THR A 236 28.58 -9.18 -14.65
C THR A 236 29.05 -9.59 -13.25
N ASN A 237 29.59 -8.65 -12.48
CA ASN A 237 30.18 -8.94 -11.16
C ASN A 237 29.06 -9.40 -10.21
N PHE A 238 27.90 -8.78 -10.36
CA PHE A 238 26.67 -9.17 -9.70
C PHE A 238 26.25 -10.60 -10.08
N ALA A 239 26.15 -10.91 -11.38
CA ALA A 239 25.73 -12.23 -11.84
C ALA A 239 26.67 -13.34 -11.37
N LYS A 240 27.99 -13.10 -11.42
CA LYS A 240 29.00 -14.02 -10.88
C LYS A 240 28.79 -14.25 -9.38
N GLY A 241 28.62 -13.18 -8.59
CA GLY A 241 28.41 -13.26 -7.16
C GLY A 241 27.17 -14.08 -6.79
N GLN A 242 26.06 -13.87 -7.52
CA GLN A 242 24.82 -14.63 -7.32
C GLN A 242 25.00 -16.11 -7.67
N LEU A 243 25.52 -16.44 -8.84
CA LEU A 243 25.71 -17.83 -9.26
C LEU A 243 26.62 -18.62 -8.31
N LEU A 244 27.64 -17.98 -7.73
CA LEU A 244 28.55 -18.66 -6.80
C LEU A 244 27.89 -19.04 -5.46
N LYS A 245 26.74 -18.45 -5.10
CA LYS A 245 25.96 -18.88 -3.93
C LYS A 245 25.48 -20.32 -4.06
N LEU A 246 25.24 -20.80 -5.29
CA LEU A 246 24.80 -22.19 -5.56
C LEU A 246 25.74 -23.24 -4.97
N ARG A 247 27.02 -22.91 -4.80
CA ARG A 247 28.02 -23.82 -4.20
C ARG A 247 27.65 -24.27 -2.79
N ALA A 248 26.97 -23.42 -2.01
CA ALA A 248 26.52 -23.76 -0.67
C ALA A 248 25.34 -24.75 -0.66
N PHE A 249 24.57 -24.78 -1.74
CA PHE A 249 23.39 -25.65 -1.87
C PHE A 249 23.71 -26.98 -2.57
N LEU A 250 24.82 -27.08 -3.31
CA LEU A 250 25.34 -28.31 -3.93
C LEU A 250 26.01 -29.23 -2.90
N THR A 251 25.20 -29.83 -2.04
CA THR A 251 25.63 -30.83 -1.04
C THR A 251 25.78 -32.22 -1.66
N ASP A 252 26.55 -33.11 -1.01
CA ASP A 252 26.69 -34.51 -1.45
C ASP A 252 25.33 -35.21 -1.54
N THR A 253 24.43 -34.94 -0.59
CA THR A 253 23.05 -35.47 -0.58
C THR A 253 22.22 -34.99 -1.78
N LEU A 254 22.46 -33.77 -2.27
CA LEU A 254 21.80 -33.27 -3.48
C LEU A 254 22.39 -33.94 -4.72
N LEU A 255 23.71 -34.11 -4.78
CA LEU A 255 24.40 -34.78 -5.89
C LEU A 255 24.01 -36.27 -5.97
N ASP A 256 23.80 -36.94 -4.84
CA ASP A 256 23.28 -38.31 -4.80
C ASP A 256 21.87 -38.41 -5.41
N GLN A 257 21.03 -37.39 -5.18
CA GLN A 257 19.66 -37.33 -5.70
C GLN A 257 19.56 -36.83 -7.14
N LEU A 258 20.48 -35.97 -7.58
CA LEU A 258 20.59 -35.45 -8.95
C LEU A 258 22.05 -35.45 -9.42
N PRO A 259 22.59 -36.63 -9.83
CA PRO A 259 24.01 -36.77 -10.19
C PRO A 259 24.46 -35.87 -11.35
N ASN A 260 23.54 -35.52 -12.25
CA ASN A 260 23.80 -34.65 -13.39
C ASN A 260 24.29 -33.25 -12.97
N LEU A 261 24.07 -32.82 -11.72
CA LEU A 261 24.55 -31.53 -11.21
C LEU A 261 26.06 -31.50 -10.93
N ALA A 262 26.78 -32.63 -11.05
CA ALA A 262 28.24 -32.65 -10.92
C ALA A 262 28.94 -31.73 -11.94
N ASP A 263 28.43 -31.67 -13.18
CA ASP A 263 28.97 -30.78 -14.21
C ASP A 263 28.76 -29.30 -13.86
N LEU A 264 27.61 -28.99 -13.23
CA LEU A 264 27.30 -27.64 -12.74
C LEU A 264 28.24 -27.24 -11.60
N GLN A 265 28.57 -28.17 -10.70
CA GLN A 265 29.58 -27.95 -9.65
C GLN A 265 30.95 -27.60 -10.26
N GLY A 266 31.37 -28.34 -11.30
CA GLY A 266 32.59 -28.06 -12.04
C GLY A 266 32.58 -26.68 -12.73
N PHE A 267 31.46 -26.33 -13.37
CA PHE A 267 31.27 -25.01 -13.99
C PHE A 267 31.41 -23.87 -12.97
N LEU A 268 30.80 -23.99 -11.79
CA LEU A 268 30.87 -22.97 -10.74
C LEU A 268 32.29 -22.83 -10.16
N ALA A 269 33.04 -23.93 -10.05
CA ALA A 269 34.43 -23.89 -9.65
C ALA A 269 35.29 -23.10 -10.66
N HIS A 270 35.05 -23.30 -11.96
CA HIS A 270 35.71 -22.51 -13.01
C HIS A 270 35.30 -21.03 -12.97
N LEU A 271 33.99 -20.75 -12.83
CA LEU A 271 33.45 -19.40 -12.80
C LEU A 271 34.07 -18.54 -11.69
N ALA A 272 34.40 -19.14 -10.55
CA ALA A 272 35.05 -18.45 -9.43
C ALA A 272 36.35 -17.73 -9.86
N LEU A 273 37.04 -18.24 -10.88
CA LEU A 273 38.32 -17.74 -11.39
C LEU A 273 38.20 -16.66 -12.47
N VAL A 274 37.00 -16.43 -13.03
CA VAL A 274 36.79 -15.57 -14.22
C VAL A 274 36.59 -14.09 -13.84
N GLU A 275 37.27 -13.16 -14.52
CA GLU A 275 37.06 -11.70 -14.36
C GLU A 275 35.80 -11.20 -15.09
N THR A 276 35.24 -10.09 -14.64
CA THR A 276 33.85 -9.71 -14.91
C THR A 276 33.71 -8.26 -15.42
N GLN A 277 32.65 -7.98 -16.19
CA GLN A 277 32.38 -6.67 -16.83
C GLN A 277 31.43 -5.76 -16.02
N PHE A 278 31.56 -4.44 -16.21
CA PHE A 278 30.76 -3.39 -15.55
C PHE A 278 29.44 -3.11 -16.29
N PRO A 279 28.28 -3.05 -15.59
CA PRO A 279 27.00 -2.65 -16.20
C PRO A 279 26.84 -1.12 -16.30
N LYS A 280 26.25 -0.63 -17.40
CA LYS A 280 25.75 0.76 -17.55
C LYS A 280 24.26 0.82 -17.19
N LYS A 281 23.81 1.92 -16.59
CA LYS A 281 22.41 2.17 -16.21
C LYS A 281 21.62 2.75 -17.38
N ASP A 282 20.43 2.19 -17.64
CA ASP A 282 19.48 2.68 -18.64
C ASP A 282 18.32 3.49 -18.03
N LEU A 283 17.69 4.25 -18.92
CA LEU A 283 16.64 5.25 -18.72
C LEU A 283 15.32 4.66 -18.19
N VAL A 284 14.62 5.41 -17.33
CA VAL A 284 13.27 5.07 -16.84
C VAL A 284 12.23 5.77 -17.73
N LEU A 285 11.25 5.01 -18.22
CA LEU A 285 10.13 5.50 -19.03
C LEU A 285 8.85 5.32 -18.20
N GLU A 286 8.13 6.41 -17.94
CA GLU A 286 6.93 6.43 -17.10
C GLU A 286 5.68 6.69 -17.96
N GLN A 287 4.59 5.98 -17.67
CA GLN A 287 3.30 6.18 -18.34
C GLN A 287 2.48 7.25 -17.62
N ILE A 288 1.89 8.17 -18.40
CA ILE A 288 1.04 9.25 -17.88
C ILE A 288 -0.44 8.80 -17.95
N PRO A 289 -1.26 8.99 -16.90
CA PRO A 289 -2.68 8.61 -16.91
C PRO A 289 -3.54 9.37 -17.94
N GLU A 290 -4.54 8.72 -18.54
CA GLU A 290 -5.44 9.34 -19.56
C GLU A 290 -6.26 10.52 -19.00
N ILE A 291 -6.67 10.46 -17.73
CA ILE A 291 -7.38 11.56 -17.05
C ILE A 291 -6.47 12.78 -16.90
N TRP A 292 -5.17 12.56 -16.63
CA TRP A 292 -4.19 13.63 -16.56
C TRP A 292 -4.05 14.33 -17.92
N GLU A 293 -3.94 13.58 -19.02
CA GLU A 293 -3.87 14.17 -20.36
C GLU A 293 -5.10 15.02 -20.70
N ARG A 294 -6.30 14.56 -20.33
CA ARG A 294 -7.54 15.32 -20.53
C ARG A 294 -7.53 16.63 -19.75
N LEU A 295 -7.25 16.57 -18.44
CA LEU A 295 -7.24 17.75 -17.58
C LEU A 295 -6.15 18.76 -18.00
N GLU A 296 -4.97 18.27 -18.41
CA GLU A 296 -3.89 19.12 -18.93
C GLU A 296 -4.35 19.81 -20.21
N ARG A 297 -4.97 19.09 -21.16
CA ARG A 297 -5.49 19.68 -22.42
C ARG A 297 -6.54 20.77 -22.16
N GLU A 298 -7.43 20.57 -21.19
CA GLU A 298 -8.51 21.52 -20.86
C GLU A 298 -8.00 22.81 -20.19
N ASN A 299 -6.91 22.70 -19.41
CA ASN A 299 -6.38 23.77 -18.58
C ASN A 299 -5.04 24.37 -19.07
N LYS A 300 -4.47 23.81 -20.13
CA LYS A 300 -3.22 24.28 -20.73
C LYS A 300 -3.27 25.78 -21.03
N GLY A 301 -2.23 26.49 -20.57
CA GLY A 301 -2.11 27.94 -20.75
C GLY A 301 -3.00 28.78 -19.82
N LYS A 302 -3.84 28.17 -18.98
CA LYS A 302 -4.73 28.88 -18.04
C LYS A 302 -4.20 28.91 -16.60
N TRP A 303 -3.06 28.28 -16.32
CA TRP A 303 -2.50 28.12 -14.97
C TRP A 303 -2.40 29.44 -14.19
N GLN A 304 -1.91 30.50 -14.84
CA GLN A 304 -1.77 31.81 -14.22
C GLN A 304 -3.12 32.49 -13.97
N ALA A 305 -4.10 32.33 -14.86
CA ALA A 305 -5.45 32.86 -14.68
C ALA A 305 -6.17 32.14 -13.53
N ILE A 306 -6.02 30.81 -13.45
CA ILE A 306 -6.55 29.99 -12.36
C ILE A 306 -5.95 30.42 -11.01
N ALA A 307 -4.62 30.55 -10.94
CA ALA A 307 -3.92 30.96 -9.72
C ALA A 307 -4.38 32.35 -9.24
N LYS A 308 -4.49 33.34 -10.14
CA LYS A 308 -4.98 34.68 -9.79
C LYS A 308 -6.42 34.65 -9.28
N HIS A 309 -7.31 33.93 -9.97
CA HIS A 309 -8.70 33.77 -9.54
C HIS A 309 -8.79 33.15 -8.13
N GLN A 310 -8.04 32.08 -7.89
CA GLN A 310 -8.04 31.41 -6.58
C GLN A 310 -7.43 32.29 -5.49
N LEU A 311 -6.38 33.06 -5.77
CA LEU A 311 -5.82 34.00 -4.80
C LEU A 311 -6.86 35.04 -4.36
N SER A 312 -7.59 35.62 -5.31
CA SER A 312 -8.55 36.69 -5.02
C SER A 312 -9.86 36.18 -4.37
N HIS A 313 -10.35 35.00 -4.77
CA HIS A 313 -11.71 34.57 -4.43
C HIS A 313 -11.78 33.31 -3.56
N VAL A 314 -10.68 32.56 -3.42
CA VAL A 314 -10.69 31.26 -2.74
C VAL A 314 -9.75 31.24 -1.53
N PHE A 315 -8.52 31.71 -1.70
CA PHE A 315 -7.47 31.69 -0.68
C PHE A 315 -7.30 33.02 0.06
N ASN A 316 -8.28 33.92 -0.06
CA ASN A 316 -8.38 35.14 0.74
C ASN A 316 -9.71 35.22 1.52
N PRO A 317 -10.05 34.20 2.34
CA PRO A 317 -11.28 34.22 3.14
C PRO A 317 -11.22 35.23 4.29
N SER A 318 -12.40 35.67 4.77
CA SER A 318 -12.48 36.50 5.96
C SER A 318 -12.09 35.72 7.22
N GLU A 319 -11.72 36.41 8.31
CA GLU A 319 -11.40 35.76 9.59
C GLU A 319 -12.60 34.97 10.15
N GLN A 320 -13.82 35.45 9.90
CA GLN A 320 -15.03 34.75 10.31
C GLN A 320 -15.20 33.43 9.54
N ASP A 321 -14.96 33.43 8.23
CA ASP A 321 -15.05 32.23 7.39
C ASP A 321 -13.98 31.21 7.78
N LEU A 322 -12.75 31.67 8.06
CA LEU A 322 -11.66 30.82 8.55
C LEU A 322 -12.02 30.15 9.87
N ARG A 323 -12.62 30.89 10.82
CA ARG A 323 -13.06 30.31 12.10
C ARG A 323 -14.17 29.28 11.92
N LEU A 324 -15.10 29.52 10.99
CA LEU A 324 -16.17 28.58 10.69
C LEU A 324 -15.62 27.29 10.07
N GLN A 325 -14.74 27.41 9.08
CA GLN A 325 -14.09 26.26 8.44
C GLN A 325 -13.25 25.45 9.44
N ALA A 326 -12.45 26.12 10.28
CA ALA A 326 -11.67 25.45 11.31
C ALA A 326 -12.55 24.70 12.33
N ARG A 327 -13.72 25.25 12.69
CA ARG A 327 -14.68 24.57 13.57
C ARG A 327 -15.27 23.32 12.92
N ARG A 328 -15.75 23.43 11.68
CA ARG A 328 -16.31 22.28 10.93
C ARG A 328 -15.28 21.17 10.73
N TRP A 329 -14.04 21.55 10.44
CA TRP A 329 -12.92 20.63 10.34
C TRP A 329 -12.67 19.92 11.67
N ALA A 330 -12.55 20.67 12.76
CA ALA A 330 -12.37 20.11 14.11
C ALA A 330 -13.55 19.22 14.55
N GLU A 331 -14.78 19.54 14.12
CA GLU A 331 -15.97 18.73 14.36
C GLU A 331 -15.92 17.38 13.64
N THR A 332 -15.30 17.33 12.45
CA THR A 332 -15.12 16.10 11.67
C THR A 332 -14.11 15.15 12.33
N TYR A 333 -13.10 15.70 13.01
CA TYR A 333 -12.10 14.96 13.79
C TYR A 333 -12.34 15.00 15.30
N ARG A 334 -13.60 15.01 15.76
CA ARG A 334 -13.88 14.98 17.19
C ARG A 334 -13.23 13.76 17.86
N LEU A 335 -12.81 13.95 19.11
CA LEU A 335 -12.06 12.96 19.89
C LEU A 335 -12.83 11.64 20.13
N ASP A 336 -14.17 11.67 20.05
CA ASP A 336 -15.04 10.49 20.11
C ASP A 336 -15.00 9.68 18.81
N VAL A 337 -15.03 10.35 17.65
CA VAL A 337 -14.87 9.76 16.32
C VAL A 337 -13.47 9.15 16.13
N LEU A 338 -12.42 9.90 16.47
CA LEU A 338 -11.04 9.42 16.39
C LEU A 338 -10.76 8.19 17.28
N GLN A 339 -11.51 8.02 18.37
CA GLN A 339 -11.39 6.86 19.25
C GLN A 339 -12.25 5.69 18.83
N ALA A 340 -13.38 5.93 18.18
CA ALA A 340 -14.17 4.87 17.57
C ALA A 340 -13.40 4.11 16.49
N VAL A 341 -12.53 4.85 15.80
CA VAL A 341 -11.64 4.37 14.73
C VAL A 341 -10.25 3.98 15.26
N ALA A 342 -9.97 4.19 16.56
CA ALA A 342 -8.66 3.85 17.12
C ALA A 342 -8.46 2.32 17.22
N PRO A 343 -7.29 1.80 16.81
CA PRO A 343 -7.02 0.36 16.83
C PRO A 343 -6.93 -0.23 18.24
N GLU A 344 -6.66 0.59 19.27
CA GLU A 344 -6.62 0.16 20.66
C GLU A 344 -7.78 0.75 21.47
N ARG A 345 -8.55 -0.14 22.11
CA ARG A 345 -9.65 0.28 22.99
C ARG A 345 -9.11 0.93 24.27
N PRO A 346 -9.74 2.01 24.76
CA PRO A 346 -9.25 2.73 25.94
C PRO A 346 -9.23 1.84 27.18
N ARG A 347 -8.19 1.99 28.00
CA ARG A 347 -8.01 1.24 29.26
C ARG A 347 -8.38 2.09 30.47
N CYS A 348 -8.87 1.44 31.51
CA CYS A 348 -9.22 2.08 32.76
C CYS A 348 -7.97 2.59 33.48
N ALA A 349 -7.95 3.86 33.86
CA ALA A 349 -6.83 4.50 34.57
C ALA A 349 -6.52 3.90 35.95
N TYR A 350 -7.40 3.05 36.48
CA TYR A 350 -7.20 2.38 37.77
C TYR A 350 -6.79 0.91 37.63
N CYS A 351 -7.55 0.11 36.87
CA CYS A 351 -7.37 -1.34 36.79
C CYS A 351 -6.86 -1.84 35.44
N SER A 352 -6.65 -0.95 34.46
CA SER A 352 -6.18 -1.26 33.10
C SER A 352 -7.07 -2.20 32.27
N ALA A 353 -8.24 -2.59 32.80
CA ALA A 353 -9.30 -3.27 32.05
C ALA A 353 -9.93 -2.33 31.02
N GLU A 354 -10.59 -2.88 30.01
CA GLU A 354 -11.26 -2.11 28.96
C GLU A 354 -12.28 -1.12 29.57
N ALA A 355 -12.15 0.15 29.20
CA ALA A 355 -12.95 1.23 29.72
C ALA A 355 -14.04 1.63 28.72
N SER A 356 -15.23 1.94 29.25
CA SER A 356 -16.38 2.38 28.44
C SER A 356 -16.91 3.75 28.86
N LYS A 357 -16.42 4.32 29.95
CA LYS A 357 -16.93 5.57 30.54
C LYS A 357 -15.81 6.56 30.75
N ARG A 358 -16.07 7.84 30.45
CA ARG A 358 -15.16 8.94 30.74
C ARG A 358 -15.55 9.66 32.02
N CYS A 359 -14.60 10.39 32.60
CA CYS A 359 -14.93 11.36 33.64
C CYS A 359 -15.91 12.41 33.08
N SER A 360 -17.13 12.48 33.62
CA SER A 360 -18.16 13.44 33.20
C SER A 360 -17.78 14.91 33.36
N ARG A 361 -16.71 15.22 34.12
CA ARG A 361 -16.28 16.59 34.41
C ARG A 361 -15.27 17.15 33.41
N CYS A 362 -14.28 16.36 33.02
CA CYS A 362 -13.20 16.81 32.11
C CYS A 362 -13.13 16.01 30.80
N GLN A 363 -13.89 14.92 30.69
CA GLN A 363 -13.94 14.04 29.52
C GLN A 363 -12.60 13.50 29.00
N SER A 364 -11.52 13.64 29.79
CA SER A 364 -10.15 13.32 29.38
C SER A 364 -9.65 11.95 29.87
N GLU A 365 -10.24 11.41 30.95
CA GLU A 365 -9.75 10.20 31.63
C GLU A 365 -10.78 9.06 31.60
N TRP A 366 -10.30 7.81 31.50
CA TRP A 366 -11.10 6.61 31.23
C TRP A 366 -11.28 5.67 32.42
N TYR A 367 -12.49 5.14 32.55
CA TYR A 367 -12.86 4.19 33.59
C TYR A 367 -13.80 3.10 33.07
N CYS A 368 -13.61 1.88 33.53
CA CYS A 368 -14.56 0.78 33.27
C CYS A 368 -15.87 0.95 34.07
N CYS A 369 -15.78 1.51 35.29
CA CYS A 369 -16.93 1.74 36.15
C CYS A 369 -16.71 2.96 37.07
N ARG A 370 -17.82 3.42 37.69
CA ARG A 370 -17.81 4.56 38.63
C ARG A 370 -16.92 4.30 39.85
N GLU A 371 -16.85 3.06 40.32
CA GLU A 371 -16.03 2.72 41.48
C GLU A 371 -14.53 2.94 41.22
N CYS A 372 -14.04 2.53 40.05
CA CYS A 372 -12.66 2.77 39.63
C CYS A 372 -12.35 4.27 39.51
N GLN A 373 -13.32 5.07 39.04
CA GLN A 373 -13.19 6.52 39.02
C GLN A 373 -13.06 7.11 40.42
N VAL A 374 -13.86 6.65 41.37
CA VAL A 374 -13.81 7.15 42.77
C VAL A 374 -12.49 6.75 43.42
N LYS A 375 -12.01 5.51 43.22
CA LYS A 375 -10.72 5.04 43.75
C LYS A 375 -9.52 5.79 43.17
N HIS A 376 -9.58 6.16 41.89
CA HIS A 376 -8.53 6.96 41.25
C HIS A 376 -8.67 8.47 41.47
N TRP A 377 -9.77 8.94 42.08
CA TRP A 377 -10.13 10.36 42.12
C TRP A 377 -9.07 11.21 42.82
N GLU A 378 -8.43 10.73 43.88
CA GLU A 378 -7.39 11.50 44.58
C GLU A 378 -6.21 11.88 43.68
N LYS A 379 -5.82 10.98 42.76
CA LYS A 379 -4.76 11.22 41.78
C LYS A 379 -5.28 12.05 40.59
N HIS A 380 -6.47 11.72 40.09
CA HIS A 380 -7.05 12.37 38.91
C HIS A 380 -7.56 13.81 39.18
N LYS A 381 -8.03 14.14 40.39
CA LYS A 381 -8.71 15.41 40.72
C LYS A 381 -7.90 16.65 40.31
N LYS A 382 -6.58 16.64 40.49
CA LYS A 382 -5.71 17.78 40.15
C LYS A 382 -5.66 18.01 38.63
N ALA A 383 -5.46 16.94 37.86
CA ALA A 383 -5.46 16.99 36.40
C ALA A 383 -6.86 17.29 35.81
N CYS A 384 -7.91 16.73 36.43
CA CYS A 384 -9.31 16.93 36.04
C CYS A 384 -9.73 18.40 36.04
N VAL A 385 -9.31 19.16 37.06
CA VAL A 385 -9.64 20.59 37.18
C VAL A 385 -8.93 21.42 36.10
N LEU A 386 -7.67 21.12 35.80
CA LEU A 386 -6.91 21.81 34.76
C LEU A 386 -7.49 21.53 33.36
N ALA A 387 -7.81 20.26 33.08
CA ALA A 387 -8.42 19.86 31.80
C ALA A 387 -9.81 20.49 31.60
N ALA A 388 -10.65 20.53 32.64
CA ALA A 388 -11.99 21.12 32.56
C ALA A 388 -11.99 22.66 32.40
N GLN A 389 -10.90 23.34 32.77
CA GLN A 389 -10.74 24.78 32.56
C GLN A 389 -10.28 25.11 31.13
N GLY A 390 -9.45 24.25 30.53
CA GLY A 390 -9.00 24.38 29.13
C GLY A 390 -10.13 24.27 28.10
N ASP A 391 -11.17 23.48 28.39
CA ASP A 391 -12.35 23.34 27.51
C ASP A 391 -13.37 24.48 27.66
N ARG A 392 -13.34 25.24 28.77
CA ARG A 392 -14.25 26.41 28.97
C ARG A 392 -13.68 27.72 28.45
N ALA A 393 -12.39 27.76 28.15
CA ALA A 393 -11.67 28.92 27.65
C ALA A 393 -11.47 28.90 26.12
N LYS A 394 -12.06 27.94 25.41
CA LYS A 394 -12.00 27.77 23.95
C LYS A 394 -13.32 28.12 23.28
#